data_AF-E2Q1U8-F1
#
_entry.id   AF-E2Q1U8-F1
#
_cell.length_a   1.000
_cell.length_b   1.000
_cell.length_c   1.000
_cell.angle_alpha   90.00
_cell.angle_beta   90.00
_cell.angle_gamma   90.00
#
_symmetry.space_group_name_H-M   'P 1'
#
loop_
_entity.id
_entity.type
_entity.pdbx_description
1 polymer ?
#
loop_
_entity_poly.entity_id
_entity_poly.type
_entity_poly.pdbx_seq_one_letter_code
_entity_poly.pdbx_strand_id
1 'polypeptide(L)'
;MLPFRPARALVAALLAALFGALALPAPSVWAADRTVQGGRLDWGLKSSFQKYVTGPIANGGYRLTGGSATVGQSLFRFHSAQGAYDPDSGAFEARFSGGVHFTGHRTPDGSHELDLSLSRPTVRISGGKGTLHADMVSKARGTGKVTTARQVAFASLDLSGIDMRGGTSPVALTRVPATLTAQGATAFAGFYPAGTPLDPVSLSVDVAAGAPRQREPGPSTPPEPRPSATPKQTKPGAGAGAVRDAAVDWGVRRTFREYVTGSIAQGEWTLNDGAQDGGALFRFPEGTGTYDAGKRTLTASFAGSVRFTGAHLDLTLGRSPRPCARAGAR
;
A
#
# COMPACT_ATOMS: atom_id res chain seq x y z
N MET A 1 -7.66 -65.95 -3.46
CA MET A 1 -8.87 -66.47 -2.78
C MET A 1 -8.85 -65.95 -1.35
N LEU A 2 -9.84 -65.13 -0.98
CA LEU A 2 -10.06 -64.71 0.42
C LEU A 2 -10.37 -65.95 1.29
N PRO A 3 -10.15 -65.87 2.61
CA PRO A 3 -11.35 -65.87 3.44
C PRO A 3 -11.32 -64.93 4.65
N PHE A 4 -12.44 -64.20 4.75
CA PHE A 4 -13.30 -64.02 5.93
C PHE A 4 -12.73 -63.58 7.29
N ARG A 5 -13.19 -62.38 7.71
CA ARG A 5 -13.50 -62.07 9.13
C ARG A 5 -14.84 -62.72 9.52
N PRO A 6 -15.10 -62.98 10.81
CA PRO A 6 -16.15 -62.21 11.46
C PRO A 6 -15.87 -61.76 12.91
N ALA A 7 -16.73 -60.85 13.34
CA ALA A 7 -16.71 -60.02 14.53
C ALA A 7 -16.93 -60.74 15.88
N ARG A 8 -16.55 -60.08 16.98
CA ARG A 8 -17.50 -59.53 17.99
C ARG A 8 -16.75 -58.80 19.10
N ALA A 9 -17.36 -57.70 19.52
CA ALA A 9 -16.91 -56.78 20.56
C ALA A 9 -17.08 -57.36 21.97
N LEU A 10 -16.23 -56.92 22.91
CA LEU A 10 -16.60 -56.74 24.31
C LEU A 10 -15.68 -55.68 24.93
N VAL A 11 -16.33 -54.64 25.44
CA VAL A 11 -15.76 -53.51 26.18
C VAL A 11 -15.59 -53.93 27.65
N ALA A 12 -14.43 -53.67 28.23
CA ALA A 12 -14.29 -53.50 29.68
C ALA A 12 -13.15 -52.51 29.96
N ALA A 13 -13.53 -51.37 30.51
CA ALA A 13 -12.66 -50.27 30.90
C ALA A 13 -11.88 -50.61 32.18
N LEU A 14 -10.65 -50.11 32.33
CA LEU A 14 -10.15 -49.66 33.63
C LEU A 14 -9.04 -48.62 33.46
N LEU A 15 -9.20 -47.51 34.19
CA LEU A 15 -8.35 -46.33 34.20
C LEU A 15 -6.94 -46.61 34.73
N ALA A 16 -5.93 -46.04 34.08
CA ALA A 16 -4.64 -45.75 34.70
C ALA A 16 -4.10 -44.39 34.23
N ALA A 17 -4.23 -43.42 35.14
CA ALA A 17 -3.39 -42.25 35.37
C ALA A 17 -2.81 -41.46 34.18
N LEU A 18 -3.46 -40.32 33.93
CA LEU A 18 -2.86 -39.05 33.49
C LEU A 18 -1.55 -38.76 34.23
N PHE A 19 -0.48 -38.42 33.51
CA PHE A 19 0.39 -37.24 33.71
C PHE A 19 1.60 -37.36 32.77
N GLY A 20 1.37 -37.08 31.48
CA GLY A 20 2.44 -36.90 30.48
C GLY A 20 2.28 -35.51 29.88
N ALA A 21 3.19 -34.61 30.26
CA ALA A 21 3.16 -33.18 30.02
C ALA A 21 2.71 -32.78 28.61
N LEU A 22 1.58 -32.07 28.54
CA LEU A 22 1.19 -31.28 27.39
C LEU A 22 2.08 -30.03 27.37
N ALA A 23 3.30 -30.16 26.83
CA ALA A 23 4.08 -29.02 26.39
C ALA A 23 3.38 -28.43 25.15
N LEU A 24 2.33 -27.64 25.39
CA LEU A 24 1.85 -26.68 24.39
C LEU A 24 3.06 -25.79 24.05
N PRO A 25 3.45 -25.64 22.77
CA PRO A 25 4.35 -24.55 22.43
C PRO A 25 3.65 -23.27 22.88
N ALA A 26 4.25 -22.55 23.82
CA ALA A 26 3.81 -21.22 24.15
C ALA A 26 3.74 -20.44 22.83
N PRO A 27 2.66 -19.67 22.56
CA PRO A 27 2.69 -18.77 21.43
C PRO A 27 3.90 -17.88 21.63
N SER A 28 4.86 -17.96 20.71
CA SER A 28 5.88 -16.93 20.57
C SER A 28 5.12 -15.64 20.30
N VAL A 29 4.86 -14.87 21.34
CA VAL A 29 4.41 -13.49 21.19
C VAL A 29 5.62 -12.76 20.63
N TRP A 30 5.74 -12.77 19.30
CA TRP A 30 6.66 -11.87 18.63
C TRP A 30 6.19 -10.45 18.92
N ALA A 31 7.12 -9.69 19.50
CA ALA A 31 6.90 -8.30 19.81
C ALA A 31 6.69 -7.51 18.51
N ALA A 32 5.54 -6.82 18.42
CA ALA A 32 5.31 -5.58 17.69
C ALA A 32 5.44 -5.57 16.15
N ASP A 33 4.77 -6.49 15.44
CA ASP A 33 4.37 -6.21 14.05
C ASP A 33 3.52 -4.93 14.02
N ARG A 34 4.02 -3.88 13.37
CA ARG A 34 3.27 -2.66 13.13
C ARG A 34 2.50 -2.77 11.82
N THR A 35 1.23 -2.41 11.84
CA THR A 35 0.38 -2.44 10.64
C THR A 35 0.76 -1.32 9.67
N VAL A 36 0.96 -1.65 8.40
CA VAL A 36 1.04 -0.67 7.31
C VAL A 36 -0.38 -0.24 6.94
N GLN A 37 -0.65 1.06 6.98
CA GLN A 37 -2.01 1.63 6.90
C GLN A 37 -2.12 2.81 5.92
N GLY A 38 -1.35 2.77 4.85
CA GLY A 38 -1.29 3.84 3.87
C GLY A 38 0.09 3.92 3.25
N GLY A 39 0.17 4.57 2.10
CA GLY A 39 1.44 4.75 1.41
C GLY A 39 1.34 4.66 -0.10
N ARG A 40 2.48 4.95 -0.72
CA ARG A 40 2.66 5.06 -2.16
C ARG A 40 3.90 4.31 -2.62
N LEU A 41 3.83 3.77 -3.83
CA LEU A 41 4.96 3.23 -4.57
C LEU A 41 5.00 3.93 -5.92
N ASP A 42 6.14 4.55 -6.23
CA ASP A 42 6.42 5.24 -7.48
C ASP A 42 7.43 4.41 -8.27
N TRP A 43 7.03 3.95 -9.46
CA TRP A 43 7.86 3.10 -10.30
C TRP A 43 7.49 3.21 -11.79
N GLY A 44 8.50 3.32 -12.64
CA GLY A 44 8.34 3.44 -14.09
C GLY A 44 8.30 2.11 -14.84
N LEU A 45 8.40 0.96 -14.15
CA LEU A 45 8.62 -0.35 -14.77
C LEU A 45 9.96 -0.42 -15.52
N LYS A 46 10.04 0.20 -16.72
CA LYS A 46 11.27 0.40 -17.48
C LYS A 46 11.07 1.53 -18.48
N SER A 47 11.87 2.59 -18.37
CA SER A 47 11.77 3.80 -19.19
C SER A 47 11.91 3.52 -20.69
N SER A 48 12.81 2.62 -21.09
CA SER A 48 12.97 2.23 -22.51
C SER A 48 11.76 1.48 -23.05
N PHE A 49 11.08 0.68 -22.21
CA PHE A 49 9.86 -0.01 -22.60
C PHE A 49 8.71 0.98 -22.79
N GLN A 50 8.53 1.93 -21.87
CA GLN A 50 7.52 2.98 -22.01
C GLN A 50 7.73 3.76 -23.31
N LYS A 51 8.97 4.24 -23.56
CA LYS A 51 9.32 4.96 -24.79
C LYS A 51 9.03 4.15 -26.06
N TYR A 52 9.29 2.85 -26.02
CA TYR A 52 8.98 1.96 -27.13
C TYR A 52 7.47 1.85 -27.38
N VAL A 53 6.68 1.59 -26.32
CA VAL A 53 5.23 1.43 -26.41
C VAL A 53 4.56 2.71 -26.91
N THR A 54 4.92 3.87 -26.36
CA THR A 54 4.35 5.17 -26.75
C THR A 54 5.01 5.80 -27.98
N GLY A 55 6.05 5.15 -28.51
CA GLY A 55 6.81 5.64 -29.65
C GLY A 55 6.24 5.17 -30.99
N PRO A 56 6.84 5.62 -32.11
CA PRO A 56 6.34 5.32 -33.45
C PRO A 56 6.46 3.84 -33.86
N ILE A 57 7.27 3.05 -33.14
CA ILE A 57 7.49 1.63 -33.47
C ILE A 57 6.31 0.78 -33.02
N ALA A 58 5.93 0.84 -31.74
CA ALA A 58 4.76 0.11 -31.25
C ALA A 58 3.46 0.86 -31.54
N ASN A 59 3.53 2.19 -31.71
CA ASN A 59 2.38 3.07 -31.94
C ASN A 59 1.22 2.78 -30.98
N GLY A 60 1.59 2.63 -29.71
CA GLY A 60 0.73 2.16 -28.65
C GLY A 60 0.55 3.20 -27.55
N GLY A 61 0.11 2.71 -26.39
CA GLY A 61 -0.11 3.55 -25.22
C GLY A 61 -0.28 2.73 -23.96
N TYR A 62 -0.69 3.41 -22.90
CA TYR A 62 -1.05 2.77 -21.65
C TYR A 62 -2.32 3.39 -21.06
N ARG A 63 -3.06 2.60 -20.30
CA ARG A 63 -4.12 3.09 -19.43
C ARG A 63 -3.83 2.74 -17.98
N LEU A 64 -4.22 3.65 -17.11
CA LEU A 64 -4.15 3.46 -15.67
C LEU A 64 -5.44 2.81 -15.18
N THR A 65 -5.30 1.85 -14.27
CA THR A 65 -6.40 1.12 -13.65
C THR A 65 -6.26 1.13 -12.13
N GLY A 66 -7.36 0.82 -11.44
CA GLY A 66 -7.37 0.63 -9.98
C GLY A 66 -6.92 1.84 -9.18
N GLY A 67 -7.12 3.06 -9.68
CA GLY A 67 -6.75 4.31 -8.99
C GLY A 67 -5.29 4.74 -9.13
N SER A 68 -4.48 4.01 -9.90
CA SER A 68 -3.10 4.42 -10.21
C SER A 68 -3.05 5.77 -10.96
N ALA A 69 -1.91 6.46 -10.81
CA ALA A 69 -1.70 7.79 -11.37
C ALA A 69 -0.30 7.91 -11.99
N THR A 70 -0.02 8.96 -12.77
CA THR A 70 1.35 9.26 -13.24
C THR A 70 2.00 10.36 -12.42
N VAL A 71 3.27 10.18 -12.05
CA VAL A 71 4.09 11.16 -11.34
C VAL A 71 5.21 11.62 -12.27
N GLY A 72 5.26 12.91 -12.57
CA GLY A 72 6.12 13.41 -13.64
C GLY A 72 5.80 12.73 -14.99
N GLN A 73 6.82 12.53 -15.82
CA GLN A 73 6.62 12.01 -17.19
C GLN A 73 6.66 10.48 -17.29
N SER A 74 7.30 9.78 -16.35
CA SER A 74 7.70 8.38 -16.54
C SER A 74 7.45 7.47 -15.35
N LEU A 75 6.85 7.95 -14.26
CA LEU A 75 6.58 7.12 -13.09
C LEU A 75 5.08 6.85 -12.95
N PHE A 76 4.73 5.62 -12.60
CA PHE A 76 3.39 5.25 -12.15
C PHE A 76 3.37 5.23 -10.63
N ARG A 77 2.31 5.81 -10.06
CA ARG A 77 2.00 5.74 -8.65
C ARG A 77 0.94 4.67 -8.38
N PHE A 78 1.31 3.78 -7.47
CA PHE A 78 0.43 2.84 -6.81
C PHE A 78 0.19 3.31 -5.38
N HIS A 79 -0.99 3.05 -4.82
CA HIS A 79 -1.46 3.70 -3.59
C HIS A 79 -2.05 2.69 -2.59
N SER A 80 -2.55 3.19 -1.46
CA SER A 80 -3.27 2.40 -0.45
C SER A 80 -2.48 1.18 0.04
N ALA A 81 -1.22 1.40 0.41
CA ALA A 81 -0.37 0.35 0.95
C ALA A 81 -1.01 -0.32 2.18
N GLN A 82 -1.01 -1.64 2.21
CA GLN A 82 -1.43 -2.47 3.35
C GLN A 82 -0.40 -3.56 3.62
N GLY A 83 -0.25 -3.96 4.87
CA GLY A 83 0.70 -5.01 5.23
C GLY A 83 1.24 -4.84 6.64
N ALA A 84 2.48 -5.25 6.86
CA ALA A 84 3.10 -5.31 8.17
C ALA A 84 4.57 -4.91 8.10
N TYR A 85 5.07 -4.37 9.21
CA TYR A 85 6.45 -3.99 9.40
C TYR A 85 6.91 -4.40 10.81
N ASP A 86 7.94 -5.22 10.86
CA ASP A 86 8.64 -5.56 12.10
C ASP A 86 9.92 -4.71 12.19
N PRO A 87 9.98 -3.72 13.09
CA PRO A 87 11.16 -2.88 13.26
C PRO A 87 12.33 -3.61 13.92
N ASP A 88 12.11 -4.72 14.63
CA ASP A 88 13.20 -5.44 15.32
C ASP A 88 13.96 -6.32 14.32
N SER A 89 13.26 -7.03 13.43
CA SER A 89 13.88 -7.85 12.38
C SER A 89 14.11 -7.11 11.05
N GLY A 90 13.41 -6.01 10.81
CA GLY A 90 13.36 -5.31 9.52
C GLY A 90 12.52 -6.03 8.47
N ALA A 91 11.75 -7.05 8.85
CA ALA A 91 10.80 -7.69 7.95
C ALA A 91 9.69 -6.70 7.56
N PHE A 92 9.39 -6.65 6.27
CA PHE A 92 8.48 -5.64 5.73
C PHE A 92 7.66 -6.23 4.59
N GLU A 93 6.35 -5.98 4.61
CA GLU A 93 5.46 -6.23 3.49
C GLU A 93 4.53 -5.03 3.28
N ALA A 94 4.50 -4.51 2.05
CA ALA A 94 3.56 -3.49 1.63
C ALA A 94 2.93 -3.86 0.29
N ARG A 95 1.61 -4.08 0.31
CA ARG A 95 0.76 -4.40 -0.83
C ARG A 95 0.06 -3.13 -1.30
N PHE A 96 0.28 -2.73 -2.54
CA PHE A 96 -0.29 -1.52 -3.12
C PHE A 96 -1.43 -1.86 -4.08
N SER A 97 -2.35 -0.93 -4.24
CA SER A 97 -3.42 -0.96 -5.24
C SER A 97 -3.03 -0.18 -6.49
N GLY A 98 -3.74 -0.46 -7.59
CA GLY A 98 -3.51 0.15 -8.90
C GLY A 98 -2.90 -0.81 -9.91
N GLY A 99 -2.91 -0.38 -11.16
CA GLY A 99 -2.37 -1.14 -12.27
C GLY A 99 -2.16 -0.30 -13.51
N VAL A 100 -1.29 -0.75 -14.40
CA VAL A 100 -1.06 -0.15 -15.70
C VAL A 100 -1.22 -1.22 -16.77
N HIS A 101 -1.94 -0.89 -17.83
CA HIS A 101 -2.17 -1.77 -18.97
C HIS A 101 -1.61 -1.11 -20.23
N PHE A 102 -0.62 -1.75 -20.84
CA PHE A 102 0.07 -1.34 -22.05
C PHE A 102 -0.48 -2.09 -23.25
N THR A 103 -0.75 -1.37 -24.33
CA THR A 103 -1.06 -1.94 -25.63
C THR A 103 -0.21 -1.32 -26.72
N GLY A 104 0.10 -2.09 -27.76
CA GLY A 104 0.88 -1.66 -28.92
C GLY A 104 0.83 -2.68 -30.05
N HIS A 105 1.40 -2.35 -31.20
CA HIS A 105 1.34 -3.16 -32.43
C HIS A 105 -0.11 -3.53 -32.78
N ARG A 106 -0.90 -2.50 -33.06
CA ARG A 106 -2.29 -2.71 -33.49
C ARG A 106 -2.30 -3.38 -34.86
N THR A 107 -3.00 -4.51 -34.96
CA THR A 107 -3.17 -5.28 -36.19
C THR A 107 -4.43 -4.82 -36.96
N PRO A 108 -4.58 -5.18 -38.25
CA PRO A 108 -5.73 -4.77 -39.06
C PRO A 108 -7.09 -5.23 -38.53
N ASP A 109 -7.12 -6.36 -37.80
CA ASP A 109 -8.31 -6.89 -37.13
C ASP A 109 -8.67 -6.12 -35.85
N GLY A 110 -7.90 -5.09 -35.50
CA GLY A 110 -8.10 -4.26 -34.32
C GLY A 110 -7.51 -4.82 -33.02
N SER A 111 -6.88 -6.00 -33.05
CA SER A 111 -6.19 -6.55 -31.89
C SER A 111 -4.80 -5.92 -31.69
N HIS A 112 -4.14 -6.27 -30.58
CA HIS A 112 -2.80 -5.79 -30.24
C HIS A 112 -1.85 -6.98 -30.07
N GLU A 113 -0.67 -6.94 -30.68
CA GLU A 113 0.36 -7.96 -30.44
C GLU A 113 1.06 -7.75 -29.11
N LEU A 114 1.25 -6.49 -28.70
CA LEU A 114 1.69 -6.14 -27.35
C LEU A 114 0.45 -5.85 -26.52
N ASP A 115 0.18 -6.71 -25.55
CA ASP A 115 -0.85 -6.51 -24.52
C ASP A 115 -0.28 -7.01 -23.19
N LEU A 116 -0.08 -6.07 -22.26
CA LEU A 116 0.53 -6.34 -20.97
C LEU A 116 -0.12 -5.52 -19.86
N SER A 117 -0.63 -6.19 -18.84
CA SER A 117 -1.06 -5.56 -17.60
C SER A 117 -0.14 -5.92 -16.44
N LEU A 118 0.23 -4.91 -15.67
CA LEU A 118 0.87 -5.04 -14.36
C LEU A 118 -0.04 -4.42 -13.31
N SER A 119 -0.33 -5.13 -12.23
CA SER A 119 -1.19 -4.59 -11.15
C SER A 119 -0.82 -5.13 -9.77
N ARG A 120 -1.36 -4.48 -8.74
CA ARG A 120 -1.26 -4.89 -7.34
C ARG A 120 0.19 -5.18 -6.90
N PRO A 121 1.12 -4.21 -7.05
CA PRO A 121 2.51 -4.44 -6.69
C PRO A 121 2.63 -4.66 -5.18
N THR A 122 3.51 -5.58 -4.78
CA THR A 122 3.79 -5.88 -3.38
C THR A 122 5.30 -5.89 -3.15
N VAL A 123 5.79 -5.06 -2.24
CA VAL A 123 7.18 -5.10 -1.81
C VAL A 123 7.27 -6.02 -0.59
N ARG A 124 8.16 -7.00 -0.66
CA ARG A 124 8.50 -7.89 0.46
C ARG A 124 9.98 -7.78 0.77
N ILE A 125 10.31 -7.60 2.04
CA ILE A 125 11.68 -7.58 2.53
C ILE A 125 11.80 -8.54 3.71
N SER A 126 12.79 -9.42 3.64
CA SER A 126 13.14 -10.35 4.72
C SER A 126 14.62 -10.69 4.64
N GLY A 127 15.30 -10.74 5.79
CA GLY A 127 16.73 -11.08 5.86
C GLY A 127 17.60 -10.18 4.97
N GLY A 128 17.26 -8.89 4.87
CA GLY A 128 17.98 -7.90 4.03
C GLY A 128 17.76 -8.05 2.52
N LYS A 129 16.88 -8.96 2.07
CA LYS A 129 16.57 -9.16 0.64
C LYS A 129 15.21 -8.59 0.32
N GLY A 130 15.15 -7.71 -0.69
CA GLY A 130 13.90 -7.14 -1.19
C GLY A 130 13.42 -7.80 -2.47
N THR A 131 12.11 -7.94 -2.64
CA THR A 131 11.50 -8.40 -3.89
C THR A 131 10.21 -7.64 -4.15
N LEU A 132 10.11 -7.06 -5.34
CA LEU A 132 8.88 -6.49 -5.87
C LEU A 132 8.10 -7.58 -6.60
N HIS A 133 6.90 -7.84 -6.11
CA HIS A 133 5.95 -8.75 -6.73
C HIS A 133 4.88 -7.96 -7.47
N ALA A 134 4.28 -8.56 -8.49
CA ALA A 134 3.12 -7.99 -9.16
C ALA A 134 2.24 -9.06 -9.79
N ASP A 135 0.98 -8.73 -10.01
CA ASP A 135 0.11 -9.48 -10.90
C ASP A 135 0.39 -9.10 -12.34
N MET A 136 0.52 -10.12 -13.19
CA MET A 136 0.88 -9.98 -14.59
C MET A 136 -0.19 -10.66 -15.46
N VAL A 137 -0.65 -9.94 -16.48
CA VAL A 137 -1.32 -10.52 -17.64
C VAL A 137 -0.50 -10.13 -18.85
N SER A 138 -0.04 -11.10 -19.64
CA SER A 138 0.86 -10.83 -20.76
C SER A 138 0.51 -11.68 -21.96
N LYS A 139 0.47 -11.07 -23.14
CA LYS A 139 0.43 -11.76 -24.43
C LYS A 139 1.85 -12.07 -24.89
N ALA A 140 2.15 -13.35 -25.07
CA ALA A 140 3.48 -13.80 -25.48
C ALA A 140 3.81 -13.37 -26.92
N ARG A 141 5.02 -12.87 -27.14
CA ARG A 141 5.51 -12.48 -28.46
C ARG A 141 5.51 -13.68 -29.41
N GLY A 142 5.02 -13.50 -30.63
CA GLY A 142 5.01 -14.51 -31.70
C GLY A 142 3.84 -15.51 -31.59
N THR A 143 3.61 -16.13 -30.43
CA THR A 143 2.53 -17.12 -30.28
C THR A 143 1.16 -16.50 -29.99
N GLY A 144 1.12 -15.27 -29.46
CA GLY A 144 -0.12 -14.60 -29.08
C GLY A 144 -0.82 -15.19 -27.86
N LYS A 145 -0.23 -16.20 -27.19
CA LYS A 145 -0.80 -16.83 -26.00
C LYS A 145 -0.85 -15.84 -24.84
N VAL A 146 -2.03 -15.65 -24.26
CA VAL A 146 -2.20 -14.84 -23.05
C VAL A 146 -1.95 -15.71 -21.82
N THR A 147 -1.13 -15.20 -20.90
CA THR A 147 -0.85 -15.83 -19.61
C THR A 147 -1.19 -14.87 -18.48
N THR A 148 -1.80 -15.40 -17.43
CA THR A 148 -2.10 -14.67 -16.19
C THR A 148 -1.37 -15.31 -15.03
N ALA A 149 -0.63 -14.51 -14.27
CA ALA A 149 0.08 -14.95 -13.08
C ALA A 149 -0.09 -13.90 -11.96
N ARG A 150 -0.33 -14.36 -10.74
CA ARG A 150 -0.54 -13.48 -9.58
C ARG A 150 0.72 -13.42 -8.73
N GLN A 151 1.02 -12.24 -8.20
CA GLN A 151 2.15 -12.00 -7.29
C GLN A 151 3.45 -12.68 -7.76
N VAL A 152 3.76 -12.55 -9.05
CA VAL A 152 5.03 -12.99 -9.63
C VAL A 152 6.14 -12.24 -8.92
N ALA A 153 7.20 -12.92 -8.48
CA ALA A 153 8.41 -12.26 -7.97
C ALA A 153 9.10 -11.54 -9.14
N PHE A 154 8.64 -10.34 -9.47
CA PHE A 154 8.94 -9.68 -10.74
C PHE A 154 10.35 -9.10 -10.77
N ALA A 155 10.76 -8.44 -9.69
CA ALA A 155 12.09 -7.84 -9.58
C ALA A 155 12.72 -8.07 -8.20
N SER A 156 14.01 -8.37 -8.17
CA SER A 156 14.81 -8.27 -6.94
C SER A 156 15.16 -6.80 -6.68
N LEU A 157 15.08 -6.38 -5.44
CA LEU A 157 15.41 -5.02 -5.01
C LEU A 157 16.75 -5.04 -4.27
N ASP A 158 17.68 -4.18 -4.68
CA ASP A 158 18.97 -4.03 -4.03
C ASP A 158 18.84 -3.12 -2.80
N LEU A 159 18.91 -3.73 -1.62
CA LEU A 159 18.83 -3.04 -0.33
C LEU A 159 20.21 -2.83 0.30
N SER A 160 21.29 -2.96 -0.47
CA SER A 160 22.64 -2.71 0.03
C SER A 160 22.74 -1.32 0.65
N GLY A 161 23.22 -1.27 1.90
CA GLY A 161 23.31 -0.03 2.68
C GLY A 161 22.01 0.48 3.29
N ILE A 162 20.89 -0.25 3.14
CA ILE A 162 19.60 0.09 3.76
C ILE A 162 19.36 -0.81 4.97
N ASP A 163 19.41 -0.24 6.18
CA ASP A 163 18.94 -0.94 7.38
C ASP A 163 17.44 -0.74 7.52
N MET A 164 16.69 -1.83 7.38
CA MET A 164 15.24 -1.84 7.53
C MET A 164 14.80 -1.94 9.00
N ARG A 165 15.71 -2.02 9.96
CA ARG A 165 15.36 -2.08 11.39
C ARG A 165 15.15 -0.68 11.98
N GLY A 166 14.33 -0.62 13.03
CA GLY A 166 14.03 0.62 13.73
C GLY A 166 13.01 1.49 13.01
N GLY A 167 13.30 2.79 12.89
CA GLY A 167 12.48 3.74 12.14
C GLY A 167 11.20 4.25 12.84
N THR A 168 10.87 5.49 12.53
CA THR A 168 9.56 6.12 12.77
C THR A 168 8.73 6.06 11.49
N SER A 169 7.41 6.18 11.60
CA SER A 169 6.56 6.36 10.41
C SER A 169 6.85 7.73 9.77
N PRO A 170 6.92 7.84 8.44
CA PRO A 170 6.77 6.78 7.45
C PRO A 170 8.07 5.97 7.20
N VAL A 171 7.92 4.70 6.81
CA VAL A 171 9.03 3.92 6.24
C VAL A 171 9.18 4.31 4.77
N ALA A 172 10.34 4.87 4.40
CA ALA A 172 10.58 5.38 3.06
C ALA A 172 11.83 4.75 2.43
N LEU A 173 11.69 4.32 1.18
CA LEU A 173 12.80 3.86 0.34
C LEU A 173 12.83 4.72 -0.92
N THR A 174 14.01 5.21 -1.28
CA THR A 174 14.17 6.14 -2.41
C THR A 174 15.08 5.53 -3.46
N ARG A 175 14.55 5.42 -4.69
CA ARG A 175 15.25 4.93 -5.89
C ARG A 175 16.05 3.64 -5.67
N VAL A 176 15.42 2.66 -5.01
CA VAL A 176 15.98 1.33 -4.81
C VAL A 176 16.19 0.65 -6.17
N PRO A 177 17.43 0.25 -6.53
CA PRO A 177 17.69 -0.45 -7.78
C PRO A 177 16.86 -1.74 -7.87
N ALA A 178 16.31 -1.99 -9.05
CA ALA A 178 15.46 -3.16 -9.32
C ALA A 178 16.02 -3.93 -10.51
N THR A 179 16.09 -5.25 -10.36
CA THR A 179 16.60 -6.16 -11.40
C THR A 179 15.56 -7.23 -11.71
N LEU A 180 15.25 -7.41 -12.99
CA LEU A 180 14.24 -8.36 -13.45
C LEU A 180 14.64 -9.80 -13.08
N THR A 181 13.76 -10.55 -12.43
CA THR A 181 14.02 -11.96 -12.12
C THR A 181 13.74 -12.86 -13.32
N ALA A 182 14.07 -14.16 -13.21
CA ALA A 182 13.66 -15.15 -14.20
C ALA A 182 12.13 -15.27 -14.33
N GLN A 183 11.40 -15.25 -13.21
CA GLN A 183 9.93 -15.28 -13.24
C GLN A 183 9.35 -14.01 -13.87
N GLY A 184 9.93 -12.86 -13.53
CA GLY A 184 9.58 -11.57 -14.12
C GLY A 184 9.81 -11.56 -15.63
N ALA A 185 10.93 -12.07 -16.11
CA ALA A 185 11.24 -12.18 -17.54
C ALA A 185 10.19 -13.01 -18.31
N THR A 186 9.79 -14.16 -17.77
CA THR A 186 8.71 -14.97 -18.35
C THR A 186 7.38 -14.23 -18.34
N ALA A 187 7.02 -13.60 -17.22
CA ALA A 187 5.75 -12.87 -17.07
C ALA A 187 5.72 -11.55 -17.86
N PHE A 188 6.88 -11.02 -18.26
CA PHE A 188 7.04 -9.87 -19.14
C PHE A 188 7.14 -10.31 -20.61
N ALA A 189 6.39 -11.37 -20.96
CA ALA A 189 6.28 -11.98 -22.30
C ALA A 189 7.62 -12.36 -22.96
N GLY A 190 8.69 -12.51 -22.19
CA GLY A 190 10.03 -12.81 -22.71
C GLY A 190 10.70 -11.65 -23.46
N PHE A 191 10.21 -10.41 -23.32
CA PHE A 191 10.80 -9.24 -23.99
C PHE A 191 12.22 -8.92 -23.50
N TYR A 192 12.53 -9.27 -22.24
CA TYR A 192 13.81 -8.99 -21.61
C TYR A 192 14.30 -10.23 -20.84
N PRO A 193 15.61 -10.53 -20.88
CA PRO A 193 16.16 -11.62 -20.09
C PRO A 193 16.19 -11.29 -18.59
N ALA A 194 16.26 -12.33 -17.76
CA ALA A 194 16.56 -12.19 -16.34
C ALA A 194 17.89 -11.43 -16.14
N GLY A 195 17.98 -10.67 -15.06
CA GLY A 195 19.14 -9.80 -14.79
C GLY A 195 19.06 -8.43 -15.46
N THR A 196 18.05 -8.18 -16.30
CA THR A 196 17.85 -6.85 -16.92
C THR A 196 17.58 -5.79 -15.85
N PRO A 197 18.34 -4.67 -15.84
CA PRO A 197 18.03 -3.53 -14.98
C PRO A 197 16.68 -2.90 -15.34
N LEU A 198 15.88 -2.65 -14.32
CA LEU A 198 14.59 -1.97 -14.40
C LEU A 198 14.72 -0.55 -13.86
N ASP A 199 13.66 0.25 -14.02
CA ASP A 199 13.63 1.56 -13.37
C ASP A 199 13.64 1.36 -11.84
N PRO A 200 14.33 2.22 -11.07
CA PRO A 200 14.39 2.10 -9.63
C PRO A 200 13.03 2.36 -8.98
N VAL A 201 12.79 1.72 -7.84
CA VAL A 201 11.52 1.78 -7.10
C VAL A 201 11.67 2.75 -5.94
N SER A 202 10.69 3.64 -5.74
CA SER A 202 10.58 4.45 -4.53
C SER A 202 9.26 4.16 -3.83
N LEU A 203 9.26 4.15 -2.49
CA LEU A 203 8.03 4.03 -1.71
C LEU A 203 8.10 4.87 -0.44
N SER A 204 6.93 5.22 0.07
CA SER A 204 6.75 5.79 1.41
C SER A 204 5.48 5.21 1.97
N VAL A 205 5.56 4.54 3.12
CA VAL A 205 4.41 3.90 3.75
C VAL A 205 4.23 4.34 5.19
N ASP A 206 2.97 4.58 5.53
CA ASP A 206 2.54 4.96 6.86
C ASP A 206 2.36 3.70 7.69
N VAL A 207 2.98 3.69 8.87
CA VAL A 207 3.00 2.55 9.77
C VAL A 207 2.36 2.95 11.09
N ALA A 208 1.41 2.15 11.57
CA ALA A 208 0.74 2.40 12.84
C ALA A 208 1.75 2.47 13.99
N ALA A 209 1.53 3.40 14.92
CA ALA A 209 2.32 3.46 16.14
C ALA A 209 2.18 2.12 16.89
N GLY A 210 3.32 1.52 17.24
CA GLY A 210 3.30 0.32 18.08
C GLY A 210 2.66 0.63 19.43
N ALA A 211 1.90 -0.31 19.98
CA ALA A 211 1.44 -0.20 21.36
C ALA A 211 2.67 0.03 22.26
N PRO A 212 2.62 0.97 23.23
CA PRO A 212 3.73 1.17 24.14
C PRO A 212 4.05 -0.18 24.80
N ARG A 213 5.31 -0.64 24.67
CA ARG A 213 5.80 -1.79 25.43
C ARG A 213 5.49 -1.50 26.89
N GLN A 214 4.56 -2.23 27.49
CA GLN A 214 4.53 -2.29 28.94
C GLN A 214 5.90 -2.85 29.33
N ARG A 215 6.77 -2.00 29.86
CA ARG A 215 7.87 -2.48 30.67
C ARG A 215 7.20 -3.29 31.75
N GLU A 216 7.41 -4.59 31.72
CA GLU A 216 7.20 -5.42 32.89
C GLU A 216 7.96 -4.71 34.02
N PRO A 217 7.29 -4.28 35.10
CA PRO A 217 7.99 -3.66 36.20
C PRO A 217 9.01 -4.69 36.68
N GLY A 218 10.30 -4.35 36.54
CA GLY A 218 11.36 -5.07 37.24
C GLY A 218 10.98 -5.16 38.73
N PRO A 219 11.43 -6.21 39.45
CA PRO A 219 10.93 -6.53 40.78
C PRO A 219 11.02 -5.31 41.71
N SER A 220 9.89 -4.65 41.93
CA SER A 220 9.77 -3.60 42.93
C SER A 220 9.72 -4.25 44.30
N THR A 221 10.56 -3.74 45.17
CA THR A 221 10.51 -3.91 46.61
C THR A 221 9.07 -3.72 47.14
N PRO A 222 8.62 -4.50 48.14
CA PRO A 222 7.22 -4.47 48.59
C PRO A 222 6.77 -3.08 49.08
N PRO A 223 5.60 -2.57 48.70
CA PRO A 223 5.04 -1.36 49.29
C PRO A 223 4.26 -1.69 50.57
N GLU A 224 4.50 -0.87 51.59
CA GLU A 224 3.80 -0.85 52.87
C GLU A 224 2.33 -0.34 52.71
N PRO A 225 1.33 -0.90 53.44
CA PRO A 225 -0.08 -0.68 53.14
C PRO A 225 -0.67 0.57 53.82
N ARG A 226 -1.44 1.37 53.06
CA ARG A 226 -2.48 2.29 53.58
C ARG A 226 -3.62 2.48 52.56
N PRO A 227 -4.84 2.91 52.96
CA PRO A 227 -6.06 2.13 52.73
C PRO A 227 -6.97 2.66 51.60
N SER A 228 -7.83 1.73 51.15
CA SER A 228 -8.99 1.85 50.27
C SER A 228 -9.56 3.23 49.94
N ALA A 229 -9.69 3.50 48.63
CA ALA A 229 -10.79 4.27 48.07
C ALA A 229 -11.56 3.42 47.04
N THR A 230 -12.85 3.27 47.32
CA THR A 230 -13.90 2.49 46.64
C THR A 230 -14.11 2.92 45.16
N PRO A 231 -14.52 2.00 44.26
CA PRO A 231 -14.45 2.19 42.80
C PRO A 231 -15.57 3.06 42.23
N LYS A 232 -15.23 3.96 41.30
CA LYS A 232 -16.20 4.74 40.53
C LYS A 232 -16.22 4.33 39.05
N GLN A 233 -17.21 3.50 38.76
CA GLN A 233 -18.00 3.41 37.52
C GLN A 233 -17.27 3.39 36.17
N THR A 234 -17.21 2.18 35.62
CA THR A 234 -17.27 1.86 34.20
C THR A 234 -18.42 2.60 33.51
N LYS A 235 -18.12 3.43 32.50
CA LYS A 235 -19.08 3.78 31.44
C LYS A 235 -18.82 2.87 30.23
N PRO A 236 -19.83 2.18 29.69
CA PRO A 236 -19.71 1.44 28.44
C PRO A 236 -19.76 2.42 27.26
N GLY A 237 -18.81 2.31 26.34
CA GLY A 237 -18.73 3.15 25.15
C GLY A 237 -17.92 2.49 24.06
N ALA A 238 -18.27 1.26 23.68
CA ALA A 238 -17.89 0.71 22.38
C ALA A 238 -18.77 1.36 21.32
N GLY A 239 -18.16 2.06 20.34
CA GLY A 239 -18.88 2.52 19.16
C GLY A 239 -18.48 3.87 18.56
N ALA A 240 -17.27 4.38 18.77
CA ALA A 240 -16.75 5.47 17.94
C ALA A 240 -15.22 5.39 17.89
N GLY A 241 -14.67 4.92 16.78
CA GLY A 241 -13.22 4.96 16.56
C GLY A 241 -12.79 6.40 16.26
N ALA A 242 -11.92 6.99 17.08
CA ALA A 242 -11.33 8.28 16.78
C ALA A 242 -10.22 8.11 15.73
N VAL A 243 -10.33 8.83 14.62
CA VAL A 243 -9.27 8.96 13.61
C VAL A 243 -8.36 10.09 14.02
N ARG A 244 -7.05 9.82 14.10
CA ARG A 244 -6.01 10.80 14.42
C ARG A 244 -4.83 10.61 13.47
N ASP A 245 -4.19 11.72 13.11
CA ASP A 245 -3.01 11.78 12.25
C ASP A 245 -3.17 11.05 10.91
N ALA A 246 -4.40 11.02 10.37
CA ALA A 246 -4.67 10.42 9.07
C ALA A 246 -4.19 11.34 7.94
N ALA A 247 -3.99 10.78 6.76
CA ALA A 247 -3.80 11.56 5.54
C ALA A 247 -4.74 11.03 4.46
N VAL A 248 -5.25 11.94 3.64
CA VAL A 248 -5.96 11.56 2.42
C VAL A 248 -5.20 12.09 1.21
N ASP A 249 -4.91 11.18 0.29
CA ASP A 249 -4.37 11.54 -1.02
C ASP A 249 -5.54 11.61 -2.00
N TRP A 250 -5.82 12.80 -2.50
CA TRP A 250 -6.95 13.05 -3.39
C TRP A 250 -6.58 14.09 -4.44
N GLY A 251 -7.19 14.03 -5.62
CA GLY A 251 -6.86 14.96 -6.68
C GLY A 251 -7.83 14.96 -7.84
N VAL A 252 -7.65 15.94 -8.71
CA VAL A 252 -8.41 16.11 -9.94
C VAL A 252 -7.76 15.34 -11.10
N ARG A 253 -8.56 15.01 -12.11
CA ARG A 253 -8.11 14.29 -13.31
C ARG A 253 -6.90 14.98 -13.95
N ARG A 254 -5.97 14.20 -14.48
CA ARG A 254 -4.77 14.70 -15.17
C ARG A 254 -5.10 15.70 -16.28
N THR A 255 -6.09 15.38 -17.12
CA THR A 255 -6.52 16.25 -18.21
C THR A 255 -7.00 17.62 -17.75
N PHE A 256 -7.57 17.72 -16.54
CA PHE A 256 -7.92 19.01 -15.96
C PHE A 256 -6.66 19.79 -15.56
N ARG A 257 -5.69 19.16 -14.91
CA ARG A 257 -4.43 19.83 -14.53
C ARG A 257 -3.66 20.32 -15.76
N GLU A 258 -3.61 19.50 -16.81
CA GLU A 258 -3.01 19.85 -18.10
C GLU A 258 -3.76 21.00 -18.78
N TYR A 259 -5.09 21.04 -18.66
CA TYR A 259 -5.87 22.21 -19.08
C TYR A 259 -5.47 23.47 -18.29
N VAL A 260 -5.39 23.39 -16.96
CA VAL A 260 -5.02 24.53 -16.09
C VAL A 260 -3.67 25.11 -16.49
N THR A 261 -2.62 24.30 -16.56
CA THR A 261 -1.27 24.78 -16.91
C THR A 261 -1.01 24.90 -18.42
N GLY A 262 -1.99 24.51 -19.25
CA GLY A 262 -1.88 24.52 -20.70
C GLY A 262 -2.05 25.91 -21.29
N SER A 263 -1.82 26.03 -22.59
CA SER A 263 -1.92 27.30 -23.33
C SER A 263 -3.32 27.94 -23.34
N ILE A 264 -4.35 27.19 -22.93
CA ILE A 264 -5.74 27.64 -22.88
C ILE A 264 -6.02 28.40 -21.58
N ALA A 265 -5.88 27.73 -20.43
CA ALA A 265 -6.17 28.38 -19.15
C ALA A 265 -5.01 29.22 -18.63
N GLN A 266 -3.77 28.96 -19.08
CA GLN A 266 -2.54 29.70 -18.72
C GLN A 266 -2.43 29.93 -17.21
N GLY A 267 -2.82 28.90 -16.47
CA GLY A 267 -3.05 28.94 -15.06
C GLY A 267 -2.02 28.15 -14.28
N GLU A 268 -2.24 28.10 -12.97
CA GLU A 268 -1.39 27.38 -12.03
C GLU A 268 -2.25 26.77 -10.92
N TRP A 269 -1.61 26.00 -10.05
CA TRP A 269 -2.22 25.63 -8.78
C TRP A 269 -1.27 25.92 -7.63
N THR A 270 -1.85 26.30 -6.51
CA THR A 270 -1.15 26.56 -5.26
C THR A 270 -1.64 25.61 -4.18
N LEU A 271 -0.71 25.19 -3.34
CA LEU A 271 -0.98 24.34 -2.18
C LEU A 271 -0.91 25.21 -0.93
N ASN A 272 -1.95 25.17 -0.12
CA ASN A 272 -2.09 25.98 1.08
C ASN A 272 -2.52 25.11 2.27
N ASP A 273 -2.51 25.69 3.47
CA ASP A 273 -3.04 25.09 4.70
C ASP A 273 -2.49 23.70 5.06
N GLY A 274 -1.26 23.39 4.63
CA GLY A 274 -0.60 22.10 4.87
C GLY A 274 -0.83 21.04 3.78
N ALA A 275 -1.53 21.36 2.68
CA ALA A 275 -1.57 20.49 1.51
C ALA A 275 -0.16 20.31 0.94
N GLN A 276 0.18 19.08 0.54
CA GLN A 276 1.50 18.73 0.03
C GLN A 276 1.40 18.23 -1.41
N ASP A 277 2.43 18.54 -2.20
CA ASP A 277 2.50 18.07 -3.58
C ASP A 277 2.85 16.58 -3.60
N GLY A 278 1.85 15.75 -3.85
CA GLY A 278 2.09 14.36 -4.17
C GLY A 278 2.53 14.19 -5.63
N GLY A 279 2.45 15.20 -6.49
CA GLY A 279 2.67 15.10 -7.93
C GLY A 279 1.39 14.72 -8.67
N ALA A 280 0.93 13.47 -8.52
CA ALA A 280 -0.25 12.99 -9.25
C ALA A 280 -1.60 13.27 -8.55
N LEU A 281 -1.54 13.32 -7.22
CA LEU A 281 -2.61 13.60 -6.27
C LEU A 281 -2.04 14.59 -5.24
N PHE A 282 -2.89 15.35 -4.59
CA PHE A 282 -2.52 16.20 -3.47
C PHE A 282 -2.68 15.43 -2.18
N ARG A 283 -1.74 15.60 -1.25
CA ARG A 283 -1.84 15.00 0.08
C ARG A 283 -2.40 16.03 1.05
N PHE A 284 -3.46 15.65 1.74
CA PHE A 284 -4.12 16.42 2.78
C PHE A 284 -3.85 15.73 4.13
N PRO A 285 -2.86 16.20 4.91
CA PRO A 285 -2.46 15.56 6.17
C PRO A 285 -3.37 15.94 7.33
N GLU A 286 -2.98 15.55 8.55
CA GLU A 286 -3.61 15.95 9.81
C GLU A 286 -5.12 15.66 9.88
N GLY A 287 -5.49 14.52 9.30
CA GLY A 287 -6.83 13.97 9.29
C GLY A 287 -7.30 13.61 10.69
N THR A 288 -8.38 14.27 11.13
CA THR A 288 -9.07 13.97 12.39
C THR A 288 -10.52 13.66 12.13
N GLY A 289 -11.09 12.70 12.86
CA GLY A 289 -12.45 12.26 12.58
C GLY A 289 -13.02 11.23 13.53
N THR A 290 -14.25 10.83 13.24
CA THR A 290 -14.98 9.79 13.96
C THR A 290 -15.52 8.75 13.00
N TYR A 291 -15.38 7.48 13.37
CA TYR A 291 -15.99 6.35 12.68
C TYR A 291 -17.11 5.75 13.52
N ASP A 292 -18.34 5.81 13.01
CA ASP A 292 -19.51 5.13 13.57
C ASP A 292 -19.58 3.71 12.97
N ALA A 293 -19.20 2.71 13.75
CA ALA A 293 -19.18 1.31 13.31
C ALA A 293 -20.59 0.74 13.07
N GLY A 294 -21.60 1.23 13.80
CA GLY A 294 -22.99 0.81 13.64
C GLY A 294 -23.58 1.30 12.32
N LYS A 295 -23.22 2.52 11.90
CA LYS A 295 -23.65 3.13 10.63
C LYS A 295 -22.65 2.94 9.49
N ARG A 296 -21.50 2.32 9.76
CA ARG A 296 -20.36 2.22 8.83
C ARG A 296 -20.00 3.57 8.18
N THR A 297 -20.12 4.66 8.93
CA THR A 297 -19.94 6.03 8.43
C THR A 297 -18.68 6.63 9.02
N LEU A 298 -17.79 7.16 8.16
CA LEU A 298 -16.61 7.91 8.55
C LEU A 298 -16.83 9.40 8.27
N THR A 299 -16.68 10.23 9.30
CA THR A 299 -16.59 11.68 9.16
C THR A 299 -15.19 12.11 9.55
N ALA A 300 -14.41 12.59 8.59
CA ALA A 300 -13.06 13.08 8.82
C ALA A 300 -12.84 14.45 8.16
N SER A 301 -12.04 15.29 8.81
CA SER A 301 -11.55 16.57 8.31
C SER A 301 -10.04 16.47 8.18
N PHE A 302 -9.51 16.94 7.06
CA PHE A 302 -8.08 16.97 6.78
C PHE A 302 -7.62 18.42 6.62
N ALA A 303 -6.37 18.68 6.99
CA ALA A 303 -5.73 19.96 6.70
C ALA A 303 -5.38 20.03 5.22
N GLY A 304 -5.26 21.26 4.70
CA GLY A 304 -4.85 21.53 3.34
C GLY A 304 -5.95 22.08 2.44
N SER A 305 -5.53 22.93 1.52
CA SER A 305 -6.34 23.36 0.40
C SER A 305 -5.48 23.48 -0.87
N VAL A 306 -6.11 23.26 -2.02
CA VAL A 306 -5.50 23.38 -3.35
C VAL A 306 -6.33 24.38 -4.13
N ARG A 307 -5.71 25.47 -4.58
CA ARG A 307 -6.38 26.48 -5.41
C ARG A 307 -5.84 26.43 -6.83
N PHE A 308 -6.72 26.16 -7.79
CA PHE A 308 -6.45 26.24 -9.22
C PHE A 308 -6.91 27.61 -9.72
N THR A 309 -6.01 28.34 -10.37
CA THR A 309 -6.27 29.63 -11.00
C THR A 309 -5.95 29.56 -12.49
N GLY A 310 -6.65 30.32 -13.32
CA GLY A 310 -6.40 30.47 -14.75
C GLY A 310 -7.30 31.55 -15.35
N ALA A 311 -7.16 31.85 -16.65
CA ALA A 311 -7.85 32.94 -17.33
C ALA A 311 -9.38 32.99 -17.09
N HIS A 312 -10.01 31.82 -16.95
CA HIS A 312 -11.43 31.67 -16.64
C HIS A 312 -11.70 30.62 -15.55
N LEU A 313 -10.74 30.41 -14.64
CA LEU A 313 -10.82 29.39 -13.61
C LEU A 313 -10.36 29.96 -12.26
N ASP A 314 -11.20 29.83 -11.24
CA ASP A 314 -10.80 29.97 -9.84
C ASP A 314 -11.56 28.90 -9.02
N LEU A 315 -10.85 27.84 -8.64
CA LEU A 315 -11.40 26.70 -7.94
C LEU A 315 -10.53 26.38 -6.74
N THR A 316 -11.10 26.42 -5.53
CA THR A 316 -10.43 25.96 -4.31
C THR A 316 -11.03 24.63 -3.84
N LEU A 317 -10.17 23.63 -3.68
CA LEU A 317 -10.46 22.34 -3.10
C LEU A 317 -9.86 22.31 -1.69
N GLY A 318 -10.69 22.39 -0.67
CA GLY A 318 -10.25 22.40 0.72
C GLY A 318 -11.42 22.54 1.66
N ARG A 319 -11.14 22.69 2.95
CA ARG A 319 -12.19 22.97 3.94
C ARG A 319 -12.82 24.32 3.64
N SER A 320 -14.14 24.36 3.43
CA SER A 320 -14.88 25.60 3.16
C SER A 320 -14.55 26.65 4.24
N PRO A 321 -14.15 27.88 3.87
CA PRO A 321 -14.07 28.97 4.81
C PRO A 321 -15.45 29.13 5.44
N ARG A 322 -15.56 29.01 6.77
CA ARG A 322 -16.81 29.38 7.43
C ARG A 322 -17.13 30.82 7.01
N PRO A 323 -18.35 31.15 6.56
CA PRO A 323 -18.69 32.52 6.32
C PRO A 323 -18.50 33.28 7.64
N CYS A 324 -17.61 34.27 7.65
CA CYS A 324 -17.58 35.25 8.72
C CYS A 324 -18.93 35.96 8.68
N ALA A 325 -19.86 35.51 9.52
CA ALA A 325 -21.07 36.27 9.83
C ALA A 325 -20.59 37.57 10.49
N ARG A 326 -20.39 38.61 9.69
CA ARG A 326 -20.18 39.96 10.17
C ARG A 326 -21.53 40.41 10.73
N ALA A 327 -21.73 40.16 12.03
CA ALA A 327 -22.80 40.78 12.79
C ALA A 327 -22.50 42.28 12.87
N GLY A 328 -22.98 43.04 11.89
CA GLY A 328 -23.11 44.49 12.00
C GLY A 328 -24.44 44.79 12.66
N ALA A 329 -24.43 44.94 13.99
CA ALA A 329 -25.51 45.57 14.74
C ALA A 329 -25.09 46.99 15.13
N ARG A 330 -25.61 47.96 14.38
CA ARG A 330 -26.19 49.27 14.79
C ARG A 330 -26.19 50.21 13.59
#